data_AF-A0A932PUU4-F1
#
_entry.id   AF-A0A932PUU4-F1
#
_cell.length_a   1.000
_cell.length_b   1.000
_cell.length_c   1.000
_cell.angle_alpha   90.00
_cell.angle_beta   90.00
_cell.angle_gamma   90.00
#
_symmetry.space_group_name_H-M   'P 1'
#
loop_
_entity.id
_entity.type
_entity.pdbx_description
1 polymer ?
#
loop_
_entity_poly.entity_id
_entity_poly.type
_entity_poly.pdbx_seq_one_letter_code
_entity_poly.pdbx_strand_id
1 'polypeptide(L)'
;MISAEFSESQIKILERFVTNTTSNVFVLRNLPEVIKGALFSRYSRSTLGLRALLLKEFILNEDTAFGSIAGKLLESDSGQEQMVAVQKAQSFYDRILDGYGDDSIGELGGAHLAIESISMLGAKIIEDSRIGGSPLEKSTRYIYFDQKVEGNYLFYQEPVLMTSAFRNLYVDTCNVLFDTYNQLIPSLTAQIEQSFPKDPSISKGAYTAALRAKVLDCLRGLLPASALTNMGVFGNGRFYEGLLQKLNCHNLAEMQDIGRKSLTELNKVIPSFIRRADPEHRHQQSFSQFMESMQETLERFSQEHAREIESFSEACGVRLIDADPKGISKVAGALLFSHAHGSLEKLQAYCASLPEEKIGALFDAVTAGRQNRRHKSPRALEHAGFTFELLADFGAYRDLQRHRILTQERQRLTCHYGYYMPPELAGTEMEKEYRKAMELAKTAYDQIAPTLPEEAQYVVPMAYNIHWYIHTNLRALQWMCEIRSQAAGHSTYRRIAQEMAAQVCERFPLLQKFFQFVDYEGYELGRLNAEMRKEEKLNLLPRNG
;
A
#
# COMPACT_ATOMS: atom_id res chain seq x y z
N MET A 1 37.29 9.74 17.99
CA MET A 1 38.26 10.52 17.19
C MET A 1 38.07 10.14 15.73
N ILE A 2 37.50 11.03 14.91
CA ILE A 2 37.19 10.74 13.50
C ILE A 2 37.98 11.70 12.61
N SER A 3 39.17 11.26 12.25
CA SER A 3 39.84 11.58 10.99
C SER A 3 41.01 10.62 10.92
N ALA A 4 40.79 9.42 10.38
CA ALA A 4 41.91 8.74 9.77
C ALA A 4 42.33 9.65 8.61
N GLU A 5 43.54 10.20 8.65
CA GLU A 5 44.09 10.89 7.48
C GLU A 5 44.22 9.85 6.37
N PHE A 6 43.27 9.86 5.44
CA PHE A 6 43.30 9.02 4.26
C PHE A 6 44.36 9.58 3.31
N SER A 7 45.19 8.72 2.73
CA SER A 7 46.11 9.14 1.67
C SER A 7 45.34 9.63 0.44
N GLU A 8 45.97 10.41 -0.44
CA GLU A 8 45.33 10.84 -1.70
C GLU A 8 44.80 9.67 -2.53
N SER A 9 45.52 8.53 -2.54
CA SER A 9 45.08 7.32 -3.22
C SER A 9 43.82 6.71 -2.59
N GLN A 10 43.73 6.71 -1.25
CA GLN A 10 42.55 6.24 -0.53
C GLN A 10 41.36 7.17 -0.72
N ILE A 11 41.59 8.49 -0.76
CA ILE A 11 40.55 9.48 -1.07
C ILE A 11 39.96 9.23 -2.46
N LYS A 12 40.79 9.06 -3.49
CA LYS A 12 40.33 8.77 -4.87
C LYS A 12 39.48 7.49 -4.96
N ILE A 13 39.80 6.47 -4.15
CA ILE A 13 38.97 5.26 -4.06
C ILE A 13 37.63 5.58 -3.40
N LEU A 14 37.66 6.23 -2.23
CA LEU A 14 36.47 6.54 -1.45
C LEU A 14 35.50 7.46 -2.20
N GLU A 15 35.99 8.42 -2.99
CA GLU A 15 35.16 9.33 -3.80
C GLU A 15 34.18 8.60 -4.71
N ARG A 16 34.48 7.37 -5.14
CA ARG A 16 33.58 6.55 -5.96
C ARG A 16 32.39 6.01 -5.18
N PHE A 17 32.54 5.80 -3.88
CA PHE A 17 31.61 5.05 -3.03
C PHE A 17 30.96 5.89 -1.92
N VAL A 18 31.51 7.07 -1.63
CA VAL A 18 30.91 8.03 -0.69
C VAL A 18 30.73 9.39 -1.36
N THR A 19 29.71 10.14 -0.93
CA THR A 19 29.47 11.51 -1.42
C THR A 19 30.41 12.55 -0.83
N ASN A 20 31.06 12.24 0.30
CA ASN A 20 32.01 13.12 0.97
C ASN A 20 33.06 12.33 1.75
N THR A 21 34.33 12.66 1.57
CA THR A 21 35.48 11.95 2.16
C THR A 21 35.98 12.59 3.47
N THR A 22 35.62 13.85 3.75
CA THR A 22 36.15 14.65 4.87
C THR A 22 35.11 14.96 5.94
N SER A 23 33.86 15.24 5.54
CA SER A 23 32.74 15.53 6.45
C SER A 23 32.40 14.32 7.34
N ASN A 24 31.87 14.58 8.53
CA ASN A 24 31.28 13.56 9.40
C ASN A 24 29.88 13.10 8.94
N VAL A 25 29.32 13.73 7.90
CA VAL A 25 28.04 13.35 7.27
C VAL A 25 28.27 13.10 5.79
N PHE A 26 27.90 11.91 5.32
CA PHE A 26 28.06 11.46 3.93
C PHE A 26 27.10 10.31 3.61
N VAL A 27 26.94 9.99 2.32
CA VAL A 27 26.05 8.95 1.80
C VAL A 27 26.84 7.92 1.00
N LEU A 28 26.49 6.64 1.13
CA LEU A 28 27.03 5.57 0.28
C LEU A 28 26.41 5.60 -1.12
N ARG A 29 27.23 5.42 -2.15
CA ARG A 29 26.81 5.32 -3.56
C ARG A 29 27.58 4.23 -4.27
N ASN A 30 27.08 3.75 -5.41
CA ASN A 30 27.78 2.79 -6.28
C ASN A 30 28.28 1.52 -5.59
N LEU A 31 27.62 1.11 -4.50
CA LEU A 31 27.87 -0.13 -3.78
C LEU A 31 26.66 -1.07 -3.96
N PRO A 32 26.87 -2.38 -4.14
CA PRO A 32 25.79 -3.35 -4.06
C PRO A 32 25.09 -3.31 -2.69
N GLU A 33 23.79 -3.59 -2.67
CA GLU A 33 22.96 -3.50 -1.46
C GLU A 33 23.45 -4.42 -0.33
N VAL A 34 23.91 -5.64 -0.68
CA VAL A 34 24.45 -6.59 0.29
C VAL A 34 25.71 -6.04 0.98
N ILE A 35 26.56 -5.30 0.25
CA ILE A 35 27.72 -4.62 0.83
C ILE A 35 27.29 -3.56 1.83
N LYS A 36 26.28 -2.74 1.48
CA LYS A 36 25.79 -1.69 2.37
C LYS A 36 25.29 -2.28 3.67
N GLY A 37 24.45 -3.31 3.61
CA GLY A 37 23.93 -3.99 4.80
C GLY A 37 25.04 -4.59 5.68
N ALA A 38 25.97 -5.33 5.08
CA ALA A 38 27.09 -5.93 5.80
C ALA A 38 28.03 -4.88 6.42
N LEU A 39 28.32 -3.78 5.70
CA LEU A 39 29.15 -2.69 6.19
C LEU A 39 28.52 -2.01 7.41
N PHE A 40 27.23 -1.68 7.37
CA PHE A 40 26.54 -1.08 8.51
C PHE A 40 26.40 -2.04 9.70
N SER A 41 26.19 -3.33 9.43
CA SER A 41 26.21 -4.38 10.46
C SER A 41 27.57 -4.46 11.18
N ARG A 42 28.67 -4.43 10.42
CA ARG A 42 30.04 -4.40 10.98
C ARG A 42 30.35 -3.08 11.67
N TYR A 43 29.88 -1.97 11.11
CA TYR A 43 30.13 -0.63 11.64
C TYR A 43 29.55 -0.42 13.03
N SER A 44 28.36 -0.97 13.32
CA SER A 44 27.75 -0.86 14.65
C SER A 44 28.58 -1.53 15.77
N ARG A 45 29.52 -2.41 15.41
CA ARG A 45 30.40 -3.16 16.33
C ARG A 45 31.88 -2.86 16.14
N SER A 46 32.23 -1.86 15.33
CA SER A 46 33.61 -1.49 15.03
C SER A 46 34.02 -0.21 15.77
N THR A 47 35.30 -0.13 16.16
CA THR A 47 35.90 1.12 16.65
C THR A 47 36.33 2.05 15.51
N LEU A 48 36.31 1.56 14.26
CA LEU A 48 36.65 2.34 13.07
C LEU A 48 35.45 3.15 12.56
N GLY A 49 35.73 4.32 11.97
CA GLY A 49 34.73 5.03 11.18
C GLY A 49 34.36 4.25 9.91
N LEU A 50 33.12 4.42 9.43
CA LEU A 50 32.58 3.63 8.30
C LEU A 50 33.42 3.70 7.02
N ARG A 51 34.08 4.83 6.71
CA ARG A 51 35.02 4.95 5.56
C ARG A 51 36.28 4.09 5.73
N ALA A 52 36.87 4.11 6.92
CA ALA A 52 38.05 3.31 7.23
C ALA A 52 37.71 1.82 7.24
N LEU A 53 36.52 1.47 7.75
CA LEU A 53 35.99 0.11 7.73
C LEU A 53 35.76 -0.38 6.29
N LEU A 54 35.08 0.42 5.46
CA LEU A 54 34.87 0.13 4.03
C LEU A 54 36.22 -0.10 3.34
N LEU A 55 37.17 0.81 3.51
CA LEU A 55 38.48 0.68 2.87
C LEU A 55 39.22 -0.57 3.35
N LYS A 56 39.36 -0.76 4.67
CA LYS A 56 40.20 -1.81 5.26
C LYS A 56 39.59 -3.21 5.17
N GLU A 57 38.32 -3.36 5.55
CA GLU A 57 37.68 -4.68 5.68
C GLU A 57 36.96 -5.13 4.41
N PHE A 58 36.57 -4.20 3.53
CA PHE A 58 35.80 -4.53 2.33
C PHE A 58 36.60 -4.31 1.05
N ILE A 59 37.22 -3.14 0.84
CA ILE A 59 37.88 -2.82 -0.45
C ILE A 59 39.27 -3.45 -0.56
N LEU A 60 40.10 -3.29 0.47
CA LEU A 60 41.50 -3.74 0.47
C LEU A 60 41.69 -5.16 1.01
N ASN A 61 40.62 -5.80 1.45
CA ASN A 61 40.65 -7.17 1.94
C ASN A 61 40.46 -8.14 0.77
N GLU A 62 41.43 -9.03 0.53
CA GLU A 62 41.34 -9.98 -0.59
C GLU A 62 40.25 -11.04 -0.38
N ASP A 63 39.90 -11.35 0.88
CA ASP A 63 38.89 -12.34 1.23
C ASP A 63 37.45 -11.91 0.87
N THR A 64 37.20 -10.61 0.69
CA THR A 64 35.85 -10.10 0.37
C THR A 64 35.56 -10.09 -1.13
N ALA A 65 36.56 -10.37 -1.97
CA ALA A 65 36.50 -10.32 -3.43
C ALA A 65 35.93 -9.00 -3.99
N PHE A 66 35.99 -7.90 -3.24
CA PHE A 66 35.33 -6.63 -3.60
C PHE A 66 35.77 -6.09 -4.96
N GLY A 67 37.06 -6.19 -5.30
CA GLY A 67 37.59 -5.78 -6.60
C GLY A 67 36.92 -6.47 -7.79
N SER A 68 36.50 -7.73 -7.64
CA SER A 68 35.79 -8.49 -8.68
C SER A 68 34.31 -8.09 -8.81
N ILE A 69 33.70 -7.54 -7.74
CA ILE A 69 32.30 -7.12 -7.69
C ILE A 69 32.14 -5.67 -8.15
N ALA A 70 33.01 -4.78 -7.65
CA ALA A 70 32.96 -3.34 -7.94
C ALA A 70 33.66 -2.97 -9.26
N GLY A 71 34.67 -3.74 -9.69
CA GLY A 71 35.40 -3.53 -10.95
C GLY A 71 34.62 -3.97 -12.19
N LYS A 72 33.92 -5.11 -12.14
CA LYS A 72 33.18 -5.67 -13.29
C LYS A 72 31.78 -5.05 -13.52
N LEU A 73 31.31 -4.17 -12.65
CA LEU A 73 30.14 -3.30 -12.91
C LEU A 73 30.47 -2.16 -13.90
N LEU A 74 31.76 -1.96 -14.21
CA LEU A 74 32.26 -0.95 -15.16
C LEU A 74 32.80 -1.55 -16.46
N GLU A 75 33.09 -2.86 -16.52
CA GLU A 75 33.59 -3.53 -17.72
C GLU A 75 32.91 -4.90 -17.93
N SER A 76 32.32 -5.07 -19.11
CA SER A 76 31.64 -6.27 -19.56
C SER A 76 32.64 -7.31 -20.08
N ASP A 77 32.96 -8.36 -19.31
CA ASP A 77 33.15 -9.70 -19.90
C ASP A 77 33.24 -10.87 -18.89
N SER A 78 32.75 -12.03 -19.36
CA SER A 78 32.81 -13.40 -18.78
C SER A 78 31.90 -13.75 -17.57
N GLY A 79 30.81 -14.48 -17.85
CA GLY A 79 29.79 -14.89 -16.86
C GLY A 79 30.19 -15.98 -15.86
N GLN A 80 31.20 -16.82 -16.15
CA GLN A 80 31.61 -17.92 -15.26
C GLN A 80 32.43 -17.43 -14.05
N GLU A 81 33.34 -16.48 -14.25
CA GLU A 81 34.09 -15.86 -13.15
C GLU A 81 33.20 -14.96 -12.28
N GLN A 82 32.18 -14.35 -12.89
CA GLN A 82 31.20 -13.50 -12.21
C GLN A 82 30.37 -14.33 -11.21
N MET A 83 29.97 -15.54 -11.58
CA MET A 83 29.27 -16.46 -10.67
C MET A 83 30.11 -16.86 -9.46
N VAL A 84 31.40 -17.16 -9.64
CA VAL A 84 32.32 -17.52 -8.54
C VAL A 84 32.56 -16.33 -7.60
N ALA A 85 32.70 -15.12 -8.15
CA ALA A 85 32.81 -13.88 -7.37
C ALA A 85 31.54 -13.61 -6.55
N VAL A 86 30.36 -13.76 -7.16
CA VAL A 86 29.07 -13.61 -6.48
C VAL A 86 28.87 -14.67 -5.39
N GLN A 87 29.28 -15.92 -5.60
CA GLN A 87 29.19 -16.97 -4.58
C GLN A 87 30.12 -16.74 -3.38
N LYS A 88 31.37 -16.30 -3.60
CA LYS A 88 32.30 -15.94 -2.52
C LYS A 88 31.78 -14.74 -1.74
N ALA A 89 31.30 -13.73 -2.44
CA ALA A 89 30.68 -12.55 -1.88
C ALA A 89 29.47 -12.93 -1.01
N GLN A 90 28.52 -13.67 -1.57
CA GLN A 90 27.34 -14.17 -0.88
C GLN A 90 27.71 -14.99 0.35
N SER A 91 28.67 -15.92 0.26
CA SER A 91 29.11 -16.72 1.42
C SER A 91 29.74 -15.89 2.54
N PHE A 92 30.54 -14.87 2.18
CA PHE A 92 31.10 -13.94 3.14
C PHE A 92 30.00 -13.11 3.83
N TYR A 93 28.99 -12.66 3.07
CA TYR A 93 27.87 -11.88 3.60
C TYR A 93 26.90 -12.71 4.41
N ASP A 94 26.57 -13.92 3.97
CA ASP A 94 25.72 -14.85 4.70
C ASP A 94 26.33 -15.16 6.06
N ARG A 95 27.65 -15.37 6.15
CA ARG A 95 28.34 -15.52 7.44
C ARG A 95 28.20 -14.29 8.35
N ILE A 96 28.24 -13.09 7.78
CA ILE A 96 28.04 -11.84 8.52
C ILE A 96 26.58 -11.73 8.97
N LEU A 97 25.61 -11.98 8.10
CA LEU A 97 24.19 -11.82 8.38
C LEU A 97 23.66 -12.90 9.34
N ASP A 98 23.99 -14.17 9.10
CA ASP A 98 23.60 -15.30 9.94
C ASP A 98 24.29 -15.27 11.30
N GLY A 99 25.54 -14.80 11.36
CA GLY A 99 26.31 -14.73 12.60
C GLY A 99 25.77 -13.71 13.62
N TYR A 100 24.91 -12.78 13.21
CA TYR A 100 24.42 -11.72 14.09
C TYR A 100 22.94 -11.83 14.47
N GLY A 101 22.15 -12.66 13.77
CA GLY A 101 20.77 -12.98 14.15
C GLY A 101 19.82 -11.78 14.25
N ASP A 102 20.17 -10.64 13.65
CA ASP A 102 19.45 -9.37 13.79
C ASP A 102 18.66 -9.07 12.51
N ASP A 103 17.35 -9.30 12.58
CA ASP A 103 16.42 -9.06 11.47
C ASP A 103 16.41 -7.60 10.99
N SER A 104 16.86 -6.65 11.83
CA SER A 104 16.96 -5.24 11.44
C SER A 104 18.02 -4.99 10.36
N ILE A 105 19.02 -5.87 10.23
CA ILE A 105 20.00 -5.79 9.13
C ILE A 105 19.31 -6.04 7.79
N GLY A 106 18.25 -6.85 7.78
CA GLY A 106 17.38 -7.07 6.62
C GLY A 106 16.74 -5.80 6.06
N GLU A 107 16.70 -4.72 6.84
CA GLU A 107 16.12 -3.44 6.41
C GLU A 107 17.11 -2.53 5.68
N LEU A 108 18.41 -2.86 5.70
CA LEU A 108 19.50 -2.01 5.19
C LEU A 108 19.82 -2.19 3.71
N GLY A 109 19.19 -3.16 3.06
CA GLY A 109 19.25 -3.38 1.62
C GLY A 109 17.85 -3.59 1.04
N GLY A 110 17.66 -3.19 -0.21
CA GLY A 110 16.35 -3.30 -0.87
C GLY A 110 16.41 -3.33 -2.38
N ALA A 111 15.26 -3.56 -3.00
CA ALA A 111 15.13 -3.67 -4.45
C ALA A 111 13.82 -3.07 -4.95
N HIS A 112 13.84 -2.59 -6.20
CA HIS A 112 12.64 -2.28 -6.96
C HIS A 112 12.21 -3.54 -7.72
N LEU A 113 10.99 -4.00 -7.48
CA LEU A 113 10.37 -5.13 -8.16
C LEU A 113 9.18 -4.62 -8.98
N ALA A 114 9.16 -4.95 -10.26
CA ALA A 114 8.00 -4.74 -11.13
C ALA A 114 7.20 -6.05 -11.20
N ILE A 115 5.89 -5.97 -10.97
CA ILE A 115 4.96 -7.09 -11.01
C ILE A 115 3.85 -6.68 -11.97
N GLU A 116 3.82 -7.30 -13.14
CA GLU A 116 2.91 -6.95 -14.23
C GLU A 116 1.93 -8.09 -14.53
N SER A 117 0.77 -7.73 -15.08
CA SER A 117 -0.25 -8.70 -15.48
C SER A 117 -0.73 -9.59 -14.33
N ILE A 118 -0.93 -8.98 -13.15
CA ILE A 118 -1.55 -9.61 -11.97
C ILE A 118 -2.97 -9.09 -11.77
N SER A 119 -3.83 -9.87 -11.15
CA SER A 119 -5.18 -9.45 -10.80
C SER A 119 -5.16 -8.29 -9.79
N MET A 120 -6.27 -7.54 -9.73
CA MET A 120 -6.46 -6.56 -8.66
C MET A 120 -6.49 -7.23 -7.27
N LEU A 121 -7.03 -8.45 -7.17
CA LEU A 121 -7.02 -9.23 -5.94
C LEU A 121 -5.58 -9.49 -5.45
N GLY A 122 -4.71 -9.95 -6.34
CA GLY A 122 -3.30 -10.18 -6.05
C GLY A 122 -2.55 -8.92 -5.66
N ALA A 123 -2.82 -7.82 -6.37
CA ALA A 123 -2.29 -6.51 -5.98
C ALA A 123 -2.68 -6.14 -4.54
N LYS A 124 -3.91 -6.46 -4.07
CA LYS A 124 -4.33 -6.10 -2.71
C LYS A 124 -3.62 -6.94 -1.65
N ILE A 125 -3.35 -8.20 -1.95
CA ILE A 125 -2.61 -9.10 -1.04
C ILE A 125 -1.16 -8.61 -0.88
N ILE A 126 -0.52 -8.15 -1.96
CA ILE A 126 0.83 -7.56 -1.90
C ILE A 126 0.82 -6.24 -1.11
N GLU A 127 -0.14 -5.34 -1.38
CA GLU A 127 -0.25 -4.05 -0.70
C GLU A 127 -0.59 -4.16 0.79
N ASP A 128 -1.10 -5.31 1.24
CA ASP A 128 -1.40 -5.57 2.64
C ASP A 128 -0.15 -5.65 3.52
N SER A 129 1.01 -5.96 2.94
CA SER A 129 2.27 -5.94 3.69
C SER A 129 2.71 -4.50 4.02
N ARG A 130 2.54 -4.11 5.29
CA ARG A 130 2.52 -2.71 5.75
C ARG A 130 3.89 -2.00 5.79
N ILE A 131 4.92 -2.66 6.32
CA ILE A 131 6.18 -2.01 6.74
C ILE A 131 7.32 -2.45 5.84
N GLY A 132 8.16 -1.50 5.44
CA GLY A 132 9.36 -1.76 4.62
C GLY A 132 9.12 -1.83 3.11
N GLY A 133 7.87 -1.98 2.66
CA GLY A 133 7.47 -1.93 1.25
C GLY A 133 6.82 -0.61 0.85
N SER A 134 6.90 -0.24 -0.42
CA SER A 134 6.32 0.95 -1.03
C SER A 134 5.74 0.63 -2.41
N PRO A 135 4.54 0.04 -2.46
CA PRO A 135 3.84 -0.29 -3.71
C PRO A 135 3.22 0.93 -4.38
N LEU A 136 3.18 0.89 -5.72
CA LEU A 136 2.46 1.81 -6.58
C LEU A 136 1.77 1.03 -7.71
N GLU A 137 0.45 0.97 -7.65
CA GLU A 137 -0.40 0.23 -8.59
C GLU A 137 -0.94 1.14 -9.70
N LYS A 138 -1.15 0.57 -10.89
CA LYS A 138 -1.88 1.19 -12.00
C LYS A 138 -3.25 1.71 -11.54
N SER A 139 -3.63 2.91 -11.97
CA SER A 139 -4.85 3.55 -11.48
C SER A 139 -6.05 3.35 -12.42
N THR A 140 -7.06 2.62 -11.96
CA THR A 140 -8.41 2.54 -12.56
C THR A 140 -9.12 3.89 -12.71
N ARG A 141 -8.66 4.94 -12.03
CA ARG A 141 -9.21 6.31 -12.08
C ARG A 141 -8.61 7.21 -13.17
N TYR A 142 -7.62 6.73 -13.92
CA TYR A 142 -6.87 7.56 -14.89
C TYR A 142 -6.68 6.89 -16.26
N ILE A 143 -6.76 5.56 -16.31
CA ILE A 143 -6.58 4.80 -17.54
C ILE A 143 -7.80 3.92 -17.81
N TYR A 144 -8.03 3.64 -19.09
CA TYR A 144 -9.07 2.69 -19.49
C TYR A 144 -8.54 1.26 -19.37
N PHE A 145 -9.44 0.35 -19.02
CA PHE A 145 -9.18 -1.09 -18.90
C PHE A 145 -9.89 -1.89 -20.01
N ASP A 146 -10.40 -1.22 -21.04
CA ASP A 146 -11.16 -1.74 -22.18
C ASP A 146 -10.29 -2.36 -23.30
N GLN A 147 -8.98 -2.41 -23.11
CA GLN A 147 -8.04 -2.87 -24.15
C GLN A 147 -8.05 -4.40 -24.26
N LYS A 148 -8.01 -4.89 -25.50
CA LYS A 148 -7.89 -6.32 -25.82
C LYS A 148 -6.50 -6.65 -26.34
N VAL A 149 -5.97 -7.79 -25.93
CA VAL A 149 -4.74 -8.39 -26.47
C VAL A 149 -5.12 -9.71 -27.13
N GLU A 150 -4.78 -9.86 -28.42
CA GLU A 150 -5.15 -11.04 -29.22
C GLU A 150 -6.67 -11.34 -29.17
N GLY A 151 -7.48 -10.28 -29.14
CA GLY A 151 -8.95 -10.39 -29.09
C GLY A 151 -9.54 -10.66 -27.69
N ASN A 152 -8.71 -10.80 -26.65
CA ASN A 152 -9.16 -11.10 -25.29
C ASN A 152 -9.03 -9.89 -24.37
N TYR A 153 -10.02 -9.69 -23.49
CA TYR A 153 -9.90 -8.75 -22.38
C TYR A 153 -8.86 -9.23 -21.36
N LEU A 154 -8.26 -8.27 -20.66
CA LEU A 154 -7.20 -8.53 -19.69
C LEU A 154 -7.78 -8.77 -18.30
N PHE A 155 -8.17 -10.02 -18.04
CA PHE A 155 -8.48 -10.52 -16.70
C PHE A 155 -7.76 -11.83 -16.41
N TYR A 156 -7.45 -12.05 -15.14
CA TYR A 156 -6.72 -13.20 -14.66
C TYR A 156 -7.55 -14.48 -14.81
N GLN A 157 -6.93 -15.54 -15.33
CA GLN A 157 -7.56 -16.83 -15.54
C GLN A 157 -6.97 -17.82 -14.54
N GLU A 158 -7.57 -17.87 -13.34
CA GLU A 158 -7.09 -18.71 -12.23
C GLU A 158 -7.08 -20.21 -12.62
N PRO A 159 -5.92 -20.90 -12.56
CA PRO A 159 -5.79 -22.29 -13.01
C PRO A 159 -6.82 -23.27 -12.45
N VAL A 160 -7.14 -23.19 -11.15
CA VAL A 160 -8.15 -24.06 -10.53
C VAL A 160 -9.53 -23.82 -11.14
N LEU A 161 -9.89 -22.55 -11.32
CA LEU A 161 -11.15 -22.16 -11.95
C LEU A 161 -11.20 -22.58 -13.43
N MET A 162 -10.08 -22.46 -14.15
CA MET A 162 -10.00 -22.78 -15.58
C MET A 162 -10.10 -24.28 -15.90
N THR A 163 -9.79 -25.13 -14.92
CA THR A 163 -9.94 -26.59 -15.03
C THR A 163 -11.25 -27.10 -14.45
N SER A 164 -12.04 -26.22 -13.82
CA SER A 164 -13.34 -26.55 -13.23
C SER A 164 -14.50 -26.53 -14.23
N ALA A 165 -15.66 -27.04 -13.80
CA ALA A 165 -16.92 -26.93 -14.55
C ALA A 165 -17.41 -25.49 -14.74
N PHE A 166 -16.88 -24.52 -13.97
CA PHE A 166 -17.30 -23.12 -13.99
C PHE A 166 -16.52 -22.24 -14.97
N ARG A 167 -15.54 -22.80 -15.70
CA ARG A 167 -14.67 -22.05 -16.63
C ARG A 167 -15.44 -21.10 -17.54
N ASN A 168 -16.40 -21.63 -18.30
CA ASN A 168 -17.13 -20.84 -19.30
C ASN A 168 -17.98 -19.77 -18.62
N LEU A 169 -18.70 -20.13 -17.54
CA LEU A 169 -19.47 -19.20 -16.73
C LEU A 169 -18.63 -18.01 -16.27
N TYR A 170 -17.43 -18.26 -15.75
CA TYR A 170 -16.50 -17.21 -15.34
C TYR A 170 -16.03 -16.34 -16.52
N VAL A 171 -15.51 -16.96 -17.58
CA VAL A 171 -14.95 -16.26 -18.74
C VAL A 171 -16.02 -15.38 -19.41
N ASP A 172 -17.21 -15.94 -19.64
CA ASP A 172 -18.32 -15.24 -20.28
C ASP A 172 -18.80 -14.06 -19.42
N THR A 173 -18.89 -14.27 -18.10
CA THR A 173 -19.28 -13.20 -17.16
C THR A 173 -18.25 -12.07 -17.15
N CYS A 174 -16.95 -12.38 -17.07
CA CYS A 174 -15.90 -11.38 -17.15
C CYS A 174 -15.94 -10.62 -18.49
N ASN A 175 -16.12 -11.31 -19.62
CA ASN A 175 -16.26 -10.65 -20.92
C ASN A 175 -17.45 -9.67 -20.93
N VAL A 176 -18.63 -10.08 -20.44
CA VAL A 176 -19.80 -9.19 -20.36
C VAL A 176 -19.54 -7.97 -19.48
N LEU A 177 -18.83 -8.12 -18.36
CA LEU A 177 -18.44 -6.99 -17.50
C LEU A 177 -17.57 -5.97 -18.26
N PHE A 178 -16.55 -6.44 -19.00
CA PHE A 178 -15.68 -5.58 -19.80
C PHE A 178 -16.38 -4.98 -21.03
N ASP A 179 -17.23 -5.75 -21.72
CA ASP A 179 -18.04 -5.26 -22.84
C ASP A 179 -18.98 -4.15 -22.36
N THR A 180 -19.65 -4.34 -21.22
CA THR A 180 -20.52 -3.31 -20.61
C THR A 180 -19.70 -2.08 -20.23
N TYR A 181 -18.55 -2.25 -19.58
CA TYR A 181 -17.65 -1.14 -19.24
C TYR A 181 -17.26 -0.33 -20.49
N ASN A 182 -16.86 -1.00 -21.56
CA ASN A 182 -16.48 -0.36 -22.82
C ASN A 182 -17.67 0.35 -23.49
N GLN A 183 -18.83 -0.30 -23.55
CA GLN A 183 -20.04 0.24 -24.17
C GLN A 183 -20.56 1.49 -23.46
N LEU A 184 -20.47 1.56 -22.14
CA LEU A 184 -20.98 2.69 -21.36
C LEU A 184 -20.07 3.92 -21.40
N ILE A 185 -18.77 3.78 -21.71
CA ILE A 185 -17.82 4.91 -21.72
C ILE A 185 -18.27 6.06 -22.64
N PRO A 186 -18.57 5.83 -23.94
CA PRO A 186 -18.96 6.93 -24.83
C PRO A 186 -20.25 7.62 -24.42
N SER A 187 -21.27 6.84 -24.04
CA SER A 187 -22.58 7.35 -23.63
C SER A 187 -22.50 8.19 -22.36
N LEU A 188 -21.79 7.71 -21.34
CA LEU A 188 -21.61 8.46 -20.10
C LEU A 188 -20.74 9.71 -20.32
N THR A 189 -19.72 9.62 -21.17
CA THR A 189 -18.89 10.78 -21.54
C THR A 189 -19.76 11.89 -22.11
N ALA A 190 -20.61 11.59 -23.10
CA ALA A 190 -21.51 12.56 -23.71
C ALA A 190 -22.49 13.18 -22.70
N GLN A 191 -23.06 12.36 -21.80
CA GLN A 191 -23.98 12.84 -20.76
C GLN A 191 -23.29 13.80 -19.77
N ILE A 192 -22.07 13.48 -19.34
CA ILE A 192 -21.32 14.33 -18.41
C ILE A 192 -20.87 15.62 -19.11
N GLU A 193 -20.46 15.56 -20.38
CA GLU A 193 -20.15 16.77 -21.16
C GLU A 193 -21.35 17.69 -21.32
N GLN A 194 -22.55 17.14 -21.51
CA GLN A 194 -23.78 17.92 -21.57
C GLN A 194 -24.12 18.55 -20.21
N SER A 195 -23.89 17.81 -19.12
CA SER A 195 -24.19 18.27 -17.75
C SER A 195 -23.17 19.31 -17.25
N PHE A 196 -21.93 19.23 -17.72
CA PHE A 196 -20.84 20.13 -17.33
C PHE A 196 -20.10 20.67 -18.56
N PRO A 197 -20.73 21.55 -19.37
CA PRO A 197 -20.08 22.12 -20.55
C PRO A 197 -18.76 22.81 -20.20
N LYS A 198 -17.77 22.67 -21.08
CA LYS A 198 -16.46 23.28 -20.89
C LYS A 198 -16.56 24.80 -20.82
N ASP A 199 -16.11 25.38 -19.71
CA ASP A 199 -15.92 26.83 -19.59
C ASP A 199 -14.78 27.32 -20.52
N PRO A 200 -14.97 28.40 -21.30
CA PRO A 200 -13.93 28.94 -22.19
C PRO A 200 -12.61 29.33 -21.50
N SER A 201 -12.65 29.69 -20.21
CA SER A 201 -11.47 30.05 -19.41
C SER A 201 -10.60 28.84 -19.06
N ILE A 202 -11.15 27.64 -19.14
CA ILE A 202 -10.46 26.39 -18.79
C ILE A 202 -9.74 25.85 -20.03
N SER A 203 -8.54 25.32 -19.84
CA SER A 203 -7.82 24.66 -20.92
C SER A 203 -8.54 23.40 -21.40
N LYS A 204 -8.34 23.04 -22.67
CA LYS A 204 -8.96 21.82 -23.23
C LYS A 204 -8.40 20.56 -22.55
N GLY A 205 -7.10 20.51 -22.29
CA GLY A 205 -6.43 19.36 -21.67
C GLY A 205 -6.94 19.08 -20.26
N ALA A 206 -7.01 20.10 -19.40
CA ALA A 206 -7.46 19.94 -18.02
C ALA A 206 -8.93 19.50 -17.96
N TYR A 207 -9.80 20.08 -18.79
CA TYR A 207 -11.20 19.67 -18.89
C TYR A 207 -11.34 18.21 -19.34
N THR A 208 -10.69 17.82 -20.45
CA THR A 208 -10.76 16.44 -20.95
C THR A 208 -10.18 15.42 -19.94
N ALA A 209 -9.11 15.77 -19.23
CA ALA A 209 -8.54 14.92 -18.19
C ALA A 209 -9.49 14.76 -16.98
N ALA A 210 -10.13 15.84 -16.53
CA ALA A 210 -11.10 15.82 -15.45
C ALA A 210 -12.37 15.04 -15.83
N LEU A 211 -12.87 15.24 -17.05
CA LEU A 211 -14.00 14.50 -17.61
C LEU A 211 -13.71 13.00 -17.68
N ARG A 212 -12.56 12.62 -18.26
CA ARG A 212 -12.12 11.22 -18.31
C ARG A 212 -12.05 10.60 -16.92
N ALA A 213 -11.48 11.32 -15.96
CA ALA A 213 -11.39 10.83 -14.59
C ALA A 213 -12.78 10.60 -13.95
N LYS A 214 -13.75 11.49 -14.18
CA LYS A 214 -15.12 11.33 -13.70
C LYS A 214 -15.81 10.12 -14.33
N VAL A 215 -15.74 9.97 -15.66
CA VAL A 215 -16.29 8.81 -16.38
C VAL A 215 -15.71 7.49 -15.84
N LEU A 216 -14.38 7.44 -15.67
CA LEU A 216 -13.69 6.27 -15.12
C LEU A 216 -14.08 6.01 -13.66
N ASP A 217 -14.23 7.04 -12.84
CA ASP A 217 -14.68 6.91 -11.45
C ASP A 217 -16.09 6.30 -11.37
N CYS A 218 -17.01 6.69 -12.27
CA CYS A 218 -18.34 6.10 -12.34
C CYS A 218 -18.30 4.62 -12.83
N LEU A 219 -17.53 4.31 -13.89
CA LEU A 219 -17.63 3.01 -14.56
C LEU A 219 -16.68 1.94 -14.03
N ARG A 220 -15.61 2.30 -13.31
CA ARG A 220 -14.63 1.32 -12.77
C ARG A 220 -15.25 0.25 -11.88
N GLY A 221 -16.44 0.49 -11.32
CA GLY A 221 -17.21 -0.50 -10.56
C GLY A 221 -17.51 -1.79 -11.32
N LEU A 222 -17.55 -1.74 -12.67
CA LEU A 222 -17.77 -2.90 -13.53
C LEU A 222 -16.55 -3.82 -13.64
N LEU A 223 -15.35 -3.33 -13.33
CA LEU A 223 -14.14 -4.14 -13.46
C LEU A 223 -14.15 -5.27 -12.42
N PRO A 224 -14.02 -6.55 -12.81
CA PRO A 224 -13.91 -7.65 -11.86
C PRO A 224 -12.59 -7.60 -11.10
N ALA A 225 -12.52 -8.21 -9.92
CA ALA A 225 -11.27 -8.30 -9.14
C ALA A 225 -10.15 -9.05 -9.89
N SER A 226 -10.51 -9.84 -10.90
CA SER A 226 -9.58 -10.47 -11.84
C SER A 226 -8.96 -9.52 -12.87
N ALA A 227 -9.49 -8.32 -13.07
CA ALA A 227 -8.94 -7.38 -14.05
C ALA A 227 -7.43 -7.17 -13.83
N LEU A 228 -6.64 -7.30 -14.90
CA LEU A 228 -5.19 -7.29 -14.79
C LEU A 228 -4.66 -5.86 -14.60
N THR A 229 -3.75 -5.72 -13.65
CA THR A 229 -3.08 -4.49 -13.27
C THR A 229 -1.56 -4.71 -13.20
N ASN A 230 -0.83 -3.61 -13.11
CA ASN A 230 0.62 -3.60 -12.94
C ASN A 230 0.97 -2.83 -11.66
N MET A 231 2.04 -3.24 -11.00
CA MET A 231 2.53 -2.61 -9.78
C MET A 231 4.05 -2.55 -9.77
N GLY A 232 4.59 -1.42 -9.32
CA GLY A 232 5.98 -1.33 -8.88
C GLY A 232 6.05 -1.34 -7.36
N VAL A 233 6.97 -2.10 -6.78
CA VAL A 233 7.21 -2.13 -5.33
C VAL A 233 8.68 -1.84 -5.08
N PHE A 234 8.98 -0.83 -4.27
CA PHE A 234 10.28 -0.78 -3.60
C PHE A 234 10.13 -1.45 -2.24
N GLY A 235 11.04 -2.34 -1.87
CA GLY A 235 11.01 -3.04 -0.59
C GLY A 235 12.40 -3.26 -0.03
N ASN A 236 12.54 -3.23 1.29
CA ASN A 236 13.74 -3.74 1.94
C ASN A 236 13.69 -5.28 2.07
N GLY A 237 14.83 -5.89 2.39
CA GLY A 237 14.97 -7.34 2.57
C GLY A 237 13.94 -7.94 3.52
N ARG A 238 13.76 -7.33 4.69
CA ARG A 238 12.78 -7.77 5.70
C ARG A 238 11.34 -7.77 5.18
N PHE A 239 10.97 -6.74 4.42
CA PHE A 239 9.67 -6.67 3.76
C PHE A 239 9.50 -7.81 2.75
N TYR A 240 10.48 -8.02 1.87
CA TYR A 240 10.38 -9.06 0.85
C TYR A 240 10.41 -10.46 1.45
N GLU A 241 11.24 -10.74 2.46
CA GLU A 241 11.25 -12.02 3.15
C GLU A 241 9.86 -12.37 3.71
N GLY A 242 9.24 -11.44 4.44
CA GLY A 242 7.90 -11.64 4.99
C GLY A 242 6.80 -11.71 3.92
N LEU A 243 6.90 -10.92 2.85
CA LEU A 243 5.96 -10.97 1.73
C LEU A 243 6.04 -12.32 1.01
N LEU A 244 7.24 -12.78 0.68
CA LEU A 244 7.47 -14.05 -0.02
C LEU A 244 7.01 -15.24 0.82
N GLN A 245 7.30 -15.23 2.12
CA GLN A 245 6.79 -16.21 3.07
C GLN A 245 5.26 -16.33 3.00
N LYS A 246 4.55 -15.20 3.04
CA LYS A 246 3.08 -15.16 2.94
C LYS A 246 2.57 -15.65 1.59
N LEU A 247 3.15 -15.18 0.50
CA LEU A 247 2.73 -15.54 -0.87
C LEU A 247 2.91 -17.04 -1.15
N ASN A 248 4.02 -17.62 -0.69
CA ASN A 248 4.31 -19.06 -0.86
C ASN A 248 3.36 -19.96 -0.06
N CYS A 249 2.76 -19.46 1.03
CA CYS A 249 1.80 -20.20 1.86
C CYS A 249 0.34 -19.89 1.52
N HIS A 250 0.09 -19.14 0.45
CA HIS A 250 -1.26 -18.74 0.08
C HIS A 250 -1.95 -19.84 -0.75
N ASN A 251 -3.27 -20.04 -0.59
CA ASN A 251 -4.01 -21.09 -1.29
C ASN A 251 -4.20 -20.82 -2.79
N LEU A 252 -4.50 -19.56 -3.18
CA LEU A 252 -4.61 -19.15 -4.58
C LEU A 252 -3.31 -19.35 -5.38
N ALA A 253 -3.40 -19.99 -6.55
CA ALA A 253 -2.25 -20.29 -7.41
C ALA A 253 -1.54 -19.03 -7.90
N GLU A 254 -2.29 -17.94 -8.17
CA GLU A 254 -1.69 -16.64 -8.52
C GLU A 254 -0.66 -16.18 -7.48
N MET A 255 -0.98 -16.30 -6.19
CA MET A 255 -0.14 -15.76 -5.12
C MET A 255 1.16 -16.56 -5.01
N GLN A 256 1.06 -17.88 -5.12
CA GLN A 256 2.20 -18.78 -5.14
C GLN A 256 3.11 -18.51 -6.35
N ASP A 257 2.52 -18.29 -7.53
CA ASP A 257 3.28 -17.98 -8.75
C ASP A 257 3.99 -16.62 -8.66
N ILE A 258 3.32 -15.59 -8.15
CA ILE A 258 3.94 -14.29 -7.86
C ILE A 258 5.09 -14.46 -6.87
N GLY A 259 4.90 -15.21 -5.78
CA GLY A 259 5.94 -15.48 -4.78
C GLY A 259 7.19 -16.12 -5.39
N ARG A 260 7.02 -17.21 -6.14
CA ARG A 260 8.11 -17.94 -6.81
C ARG A 260 8.86 -17.08 -7.83
N LYS A 261 8.15 -16.33 -8.69
CA LYS A 261 8.77 -15.44 -9.68
C LYS A 261 9.49 -14.28 -9.01
N SER A 262 8.89 -13.70 -7.97
CA SER A 262 9.50 -12.62 -7.19
C SER A 262 10.77 -13.07 -6.49
N LEU A 263 10.77 -14.24 -5.84
CA LEU A 263 11.97 -14.82 -5.23
C LEU A 263 13.09 -15.00 -6.27
N THR A 264 12.75 -15.52 -7.46
CA THR A 264 13.70 -15.72 -8.57
C THR A 264 14.38 -14.42 -8.99
N GLU A 265 13.62 -13.35 -9.20
CA GLU A 265 14.16 -12.07 -9.65
C GLU A 265 14.88 -11.32 -8.53
N LEU A 266 14.36 -11.34 -7.31
CA LEU A 266 15.00 -10.70 -6.17
C LEU A 266 16.32 -11.39 -5.79
N ASN A 267 16.45 -12.70 -5.98
CA ASN A 267 17.72 -13.43 -5.78
C ASN A 267 18.86 -12.94 -6.68
N LYS A 268 18.56 -12.27 -7.79
CA LYS A 268 19.59 -11.68 -8.66
C LYS A 268 20.17 -10.38 -8.09
N VAL A 269 19.49 -9.74 -7.13
CA VAL A 269 19.83 -8.40 -6.62
C VAL A 269 20.13 -8.40 -5.11
N ILE A 270 19.31 -9.08 -4.32
CA ILE A 270 19.36 -9.09 -2.85
C ILE A 270 19.30 -10.52 -2.25
N PRO A 271 20.03 -11.52 -2.76
CA PRO A 271 19.85 -12.93 -2.39
C PRO A 271 20.00 -13.20 -0.89
N SER A 272 21.03 -12.64 -0.26
CA SER A 272 21.27 -12.83 1.18
C SER A 272 20.16 -12.28 2.08
N PHE A 273 19.37 -11.31 1.59
CA PHE A 273 18.33 -10.66 2.38
C PHE A 273 16.97 -11.36 2.33
N ILE A 274 16.76 -12.28 1.39
CA ILE A 274 15.49 -13.00 1.19
C ILE A 274 15.64 -14.51 1.31
N ARG A 275 16.87 -14.99 1.57
CA ARG A 275 17.23 -16.41 1.60
C ARG A 275 16.30 -17.25 2.49
N ARG A 276 15.80 -16.69 3.60
CA ARG A 276 14.96 -17.45 4.53
C ARG A 276 13.54 -17.70 4.01
N ALA A 277 13.13 -17.03 2.94
CA ALA A 277 11.86 -17.25 2.25
C ALA A 277 11.94 -18.31 1.14
N ASP A 278 13.12 -18.87 0.88
CA ASP A 278 13.28 -19.98 -0.06
C ASP A 278 12.52 -21.23 0.46
N PRO A 279 11.67 -21.89 -0.35
CA PRO A 279 10.91 -23.09 0.06
C PRO A 279 11.77 -24.22 0.65
N GLU A 280 13.01 -24.37 0.22
CA GLU A 280 13.93 -25.40 0.72
C GLU A 280 14.61 -24.98 2.04
N HIS A 281 14.46 -23.73 2.46
CA HIS A 281 15.04 -23.23 3.68
C HIS A 281 14.21 -23.62 4.91
N ARG A 282 14.87 -24.12 5.96
CA ARG A 282 14.22 -24.57 7.21
C ARG A 282 13.26 -23.54 7.84
N HIS A 283 13.54 -22.24 7.68
CA HIS A 283 12.69 -21.19 8.23
C HIS A 283 11.38 -21.06 7.46
N GLN A 284 11.42 -21.15 6.13
CA GLN A 284 10.22 -21.16 5.29
C GLN A 284 9.39 -22.42 5.57
N GLN A 285 10.02 -23.60 5.64
CA GLN A 285 9.32 -24.85 5.95
C GLN A 285 8.60 -24.79 7.29
N SER A 286 9.28 -24.29 8.33
CA SER A 286 8.68 -24.06 9.66
C SER A 286 7.53 -23.05 9.60
N PHE A 287 7.69 -21.95 8.86
CA PHE A 287 6.64 -20.95 8.68
C PHE A 287 5.41 -21.52 7.95
N SER A 288 5.62 -22.30 6.88
CA SER A 288 4.56 -22.98 6.14
C SER A 288 3.76 -23.94 7.03
N GLN A 289 4.44 -24.78 7.81
CA GLN A 289 3.79 -25.70 8.77
C GLN A 289 2.98 -24.95 9.84
N PHE A 290 3.54 -23.85 10.35
CA PHE A 290 2.82 -23.00 11.31
C PHE A 290 1.57 -22.38 10.68
N MET A 291 1.67 -21.82 9.48
CA MET A 291 0.55 -21.19 8.78
C MET A 291 -0.57 -22.19 8.46
N GLU A 292 -0.21 -23.38 7.96
CA GLU A 292 -1.15 -24.46 7.68
C GLU A 292 -1.90 -24.89 8.94
N SER A 293 -1.14 -25.22 10.01
CA SER A 293 -1.71 -25.61 11.30
C SER A 293 -2.62 -24.53 11.91
N MET A 294 -2.22 -23.27 11.80
CA MET A 294 -3.00 -22.13 12.28
C MET A 294 -4.30 -21.97 11.46
N GLN A 295 -4.23 -22.00 10.14
CA GLN A 295 -5.39 -21.84 9.26
C GLN A 295 -6.40 -22.97 9.47
N GLU A 296 -5.97 -24.23 9.50
CA GLU A 296 -6.84 -25.37 9.78
C GLU A 296 -7.54 -25.25 11.13
N THR A 297 -6.82 -24.80 12.16
CA THR A 297 -7.38 -24.62 13.50
C THR A 297 -8.42 -23.51 13.52
N LEU A 298 -8.13 -22.37 12.87
CA LEU A 298 -9.05 -21.25 12.78
C LEU A 298 -10.29 -21.58 11.95
N GLU A 299 -10.15 -22.30 10.84
CA GLU A 299 -11.26 -22.74 10.00
C GLU A 299 -12.19 -23.69 10.77
N ARG A 300 -11.62 -24.68 11.48
CA ARG A 300 -12.40 -25.60 12.32
C ARG A 300 -13.16 -24.84 13.40
N PHE A 301 -12.47 -23.97 14.14
CA PHE A 301 -13.08 -23.17 15.21
C PHE A 301 -14.19 -22.24 14.67
N SER A 302 -13.98 -21.64 13.51
CA SER A 302 -14.97 -20.81 12.82
C SER A 302 -16.21 -21.62 12.41
N GLN A 303 -16.02 -22.82 11.86
CA GLN A 303 -17.15 -23.69 11.50
C GLN A 303 -17.96 -24.15 12.72
N GLU A 304 -17.31 -24.35 13.86
CA GLU A 304 -17.95 -24.78 15.10
C GLU A 304 -18.68 -23.62 15.81
N HIS A 305 -18.07 -22.43 15.87
CA HIS A 305 -18.54 -21.34 16.73
C HIS A 305 -19.06 -20.10 15.98
N ALA A 306 -18.52 -19.77 14.81
CA ALA A 306 -18.91 -18.56 14.10
C ALA A 306 -20.20 -18.73 13.27
N ARG A 307 -20.65 -19.96 13.03
CA ARG A 307 -21.92 -20.23 12.32
C ARG A 307 -23.17 -19.78 13.10
N GLU A 308 -23.06 -19.66 14.42
CA GLU A 308 -24.16 -19.19 15.27
C GLU A 308 -24.33 -17.66 15.22
N ILE A 309 -23.34 -16.95 14.67
CA ILE A 309 -23.39 -15.49 14.54
C ILE A 309 -24.21 -15.15 13.28
N GLU A 310 -25.23 -14.30 13.46
CA GLU A 310 -26.04 -13.82 12.35
C GLU A 310 -25.17 -13.13 11.28
N SER A 311 -25.53 -13.35 10.02
CA SER A 311 -24.87 -12.66 8.92
C SER A 311 -25.06 -11.15 9.05
N PHE A 312 -24.01 -10.42 8.72
CA PHE A 312 -24.02 -8.97 8.76
C PHE A 312 -25.15 -8.40 7.89
N SER A 313 -26.09 -7.69 8.52
CA SER A 313 -27.31 -7.17 7.90
C SER A 313 -27.40 -5.64 7.91
N GLU A 314 -26.39 -4.99 8.47
CA GLU A 314 -26.36 -3.54 8.63
C GLU A 314 -26.15 -2.80 7.30
N ALA A 315 -26.61 -1.55 7.25
CA ALA A 315 -26.52 -0.71 6.07
C ALA A 315 -25.06 -0.38 5.70
N CYS A 316 -24.82 -0.14 4.40
CA CYS A 316 -23.54 0.33 3.90
C CYS A 316 -23.14 1.66 4.56
N GLY A 317 -21.88 1.77 4.96
CA GLY A 317 -21.36 2.96 5.64
C GLY A 317 -20.20 2.66 6.57
N VAL A 318 -20.03 3.55 7.54
CA VAL A 318 -18.98 3.52 8.56
C VAL A 318 -19.65 3.45 9.93
N ARG A 319 -19.14 2.63 10.83
CA ARG A 319 -19.55 2.59 12.24
C ARG A 319 -18.36 2.61 13.16
N LEU A 320 -18.31 3.59 14.06
CA LEU A 320 -17.37 3.64 15.17
C LEU A 320 -17.81 2.63 16.24
N ILE A 321 -17.16 1.46 16.28
CA ILE A 321 -17.52 0.36 17.18
C ILE A 321 -16.71 0.37 18.48
N ASP A 322 -15.53 1.00 18.48
CA ASP A 322 -14.72 1.19 19.69
C ASP A 322 -13.96 2.51 19.64
N ALA A 323 -13.81 3.13 20.80
CA ALA A 323 -13.18 4.43 20.96
C ALA A 323 -12.62 4.58 22.38
N ASP A 324 -11.37 5.05 22.50
CA ASP A 324 -10.73 5.21 23.80
C ASP A 324 -11.43 6.29 24.65
N PRO A 325 -12.13 5.92 25.75
CA PRO A 325 -12.85 6.89 26.57
C PRO A 325 -11.91 7.85 27.32
N LYS A 326 -10.63 7.48 27.47
CA LYS A 326 -9.58 8.32 28.07
C LYS A 326 -8.70 8.99 27.00
N GLY A 327 -9.08 8.92 25.72
CA GLY A 327 -8.27 9.42 24.61
C GLY A 327 -7.86 10.89 24.76
N ILE A 328 -8.79 11.76 25.18
CA ILE A 328 -8.51 13.20 25.38
C ILE A 328 -7.41 13.41 26.43
N SER A 329 -7.55 12.83 27.62
CA SER A 329 -6.58 13.01 28.72
C SER A 329 -5.25 12.33 28.43
N LYS A 330 -5.27 11.18 27.74
CA LYS A 330 -4.06 10.51 27.25
C LYS A 330 -3.27 11.38 26.27
N VAL A 331 -3.94 11.96 25.29
CA VAL A 331 -3.33 12.86 24.30
C VAL A 331 -2.81 14.13 24.98
N ALA A 332 -3.60 14.76 25.85
CA ALA A 332 -3.17 15.95 26.59
C ALA A 332 -1.94 15.69 27.47
N GLY A 333 -1.92 14.60 28.24
CA GLY A 333 -0.76 14.21 29.05
C GLY A 333 0.48 13.92 28.21
N ALA A 334 0.32 13.26 27.05
CA ALA A 334 1.42 12.97 26.14
C ALA A 334 1.97 14.25 25.45
N LEU A 335 1.13 15.24 25.17
CA LEU A 335 1.57 16.55 24.65
C LEU A 335 2.44 17.30 25.66
N LEU A 336 2.17 17.15 26.96
CA LEU A 336 2.94 17.80 28.02
C LEU A 336 4.21 17.02 28.42
N PHE A 337 4.33 15.75 28.04
CA PHE A 337 5.37 14.84 28.56
C PHE A 337 6.80 15.34 28.35
N SER A 338 7.14 15.84 27.16
CA SER A 338 8.48 16.39 26.89
C SER A 338 8.75 17.75 27.55
N HIS A 339 7.75 18.34 28.19
CA HIS A 339 7.79 19.67 28.82
C HIS A 339 7.57 19.61 30.34
N ALA A 340 7.51 18.41 30.92
CA ALA A 340 7.27 18.21 32.34
C ALA A 340 8.21 17.13 32.91
N HIS A 341 8.39 17.13 34.23
CA HIS A 341 9.19 16.12 34.94
C HIS A 341 8.34 14.95 35.49
N GLY A 342 7.01 15.04 35.39
CA GLY A 342 6.09 14.01 35.85
C GLY A 342 6.08 12.77 34.95
N SER A 343 5.74 11.61 35.51
CA SER A 343 5.48 10.41 34.70
C SER A 343 4.29 10.63 33.78
N LEU A 344 4.25 9.92 32.66
CA LEU A 344 3.14 10.00 31.71
C LEU A 344 1.80 9.71 32.40
N GLU A 345 1.74 8.69 33.26
CA GLU A 345 0.55 8.36 34.04
C GLU A 345 0.05 9.53 34.90
N LYS A 346 0.95 10.19 35.64
CA LYS A 346 0.59 11.35 36.48
C LYS A 346 0.12 12.53 35.65
N LEU A 347 0.74 12.78 34.49
CA LEU A 347 0.30 13.84 33.58
C LEU A 347 -1.08 13.55 32.99
N GLN A 348 -1.34 12.30 32.60
CA GLN A 348 -2.65 11.89 32.08
C GLN A 348 -3.74 12.00 33.16
N ALA A 349 -3.46 11.58 34.39
CA ALA A 349 -4.37 11.74 35.52
C ALA A 349 -4.63 13.22 35.85
N TYR A 350 -3.59 14.05 35.84
CA TYR A 350 -3.73 15.50 36.00
C TYR A 350 -4.59 16.10 34.90
N CYS A 351 -4.32 15.81 33.62
CA CYS A 351 -5.14 16.27 32.51
C CYS A 351 -6.59 15.78 32.57
N ALA A 352 -6.84 14.58 33.10
CA ALA A 352 -8.19 14.07 33.33
C ALA A 352 -8.94 14.84 34.44
N SER A 353 -8.21 15.46 35.38
CA SER A 353 -8.79 16.30 36.44
C SER A 353 -9.02 17.77 36.02
N LEU A 354 -8.47 18.19 34.88
CA LEU A 354 -8.62 19.56 34.38
C LEU A 354 -10.00 19.79 33.76
N PRO A 355 -10.56 21.00 33.87
CA PRO A 355 -11.73 21.39 33.10
C PRO A 355 -11.49 21.28 31.59
N GLU A 356 -12.54 20.93 30.85
CA GLU A 356 -12.49 20.76 29.39
C GLU A 356 -11.94 22.00 28.66
N GLU A 357 -12.27 23.20 29.15
CA GLU A 357 -11.75 24.47 28.62
C GLU A 357 -10.22 24.55 28.62
N LYS A 358 -9.57 24.06 29.69
CA LYS A 358 -8.09 24.06 29.79
C LYS A 358 -7.46 23.09 28.80
N ILE A 359 -8.10 21.93 28.60
CA ILE A 359 -7.66 20.95 27.59
C ILE A 359 -7.89 21.50 26.18
N GLY A 360 -9.03 22.15 25.95
CA GLY A 360 -9.36 22.83 24.70
C GLY A 360 -8.32 23.89 24.34
N ALA A 361 -7.93 24.74 25.29
CA ALA A 361 -6.89 25.76 25.10
C ALA A 361 -5.52 25.14 24.75
N LEU A 362 -5.17 24.01 25.36
CA LEU A 362 -3.96 23.26 24.99
C LEU A 362 -4.04 22.76 23.54
N PHE A 363 -5.17 22.17 23.14
CA PHE A 363 -5.34 21.66 21.78
C PHE A 363 -5.38 22.79 20.74
N ASP A 364 -5.95 23.94 21.07
CA ASP A 364 -5.88 25.14 20.23
C ASP A 364 -4.44 25.62 20.06
N ALA A 365 -3.67 25.71 21.15
CA ALA A 365 -2.27 26.11 21.08
C ALA A 365 -1.42 25.17 20.20
N VAL A 366 -1.69 23.86 20.26
CA VAL A 366 -1.00 22.85 19.45
C VAL A 366 -1.39 22.92 17.97
N THR A 367 -2.63 23.31 17.67
CA THR A 367 -3.15 23.31 16.29
C THR A 367 -3.03 24.66 15.59
N ALA A 368 -2.90 25.77 16.32
CA ALA A 368 -2.88 27.14 15.79
C ALA A 368 -1.84 27.38 14.68
N GLY A 369 -0.69 26.69 14.73
CA GLY A 369 0.37 26.82 13.72
C GLY A 369 0.17 25.97 12.45
N ARG A 370 -0.88 25.14 12.37
CA ARG A 370 -1.12 24.31 11.19
C ARG A 370 -1.77 25.15 10.09
N GLN A 371 -1.01 25.39 9.02
CA GLN A 371 -1.50 26.14 7.84
C GLN A 371 -2.00 25.23 6.71
N ASN A 372 -1.63 23.95 6.74
CA ASN A 372 -2.05 22.96 5.77
C ASN A 372 -1.87 21.54 6.32
N ARG A 373 -2.55 20.57 5.71
CA ARG A 373 -2.50 19.14 6.07
C ARG A 373 -1.11 18.49 6.02
N ARG A 374 -0.09 19.11 5.40
CA ARG A 374 1.29 18.58 5.40
C ARG A 374 2.01 18.88 6.71
N HIS A 375 1.56 19.86 7.49
CA HIS A 375 2.06 20.09 8.85
C HIS A 375 1.56 18.97 9.76
N LYS A 376 2.49 18.07 10.11
CA LYS A 376 2.19 16.84 10.84
C LYS A 376 1.94 17.14 12.31
N SER A 377 0.83 16.65 12.83
CA SER A 377 0.54 16.65 14.25
C SER A 377 1.57 15.84 15.04
N PRO A 378 1.79 16.16 16.33
CA PRO A 378 2.74 15.46 17.18
C PRO A 378 2.37 13.99 17.41
N ARG A 379 3.35 13.18 17.80
CA ARG A 379 3.16 11.75 18.15
C ARG A 379 2.23 11.53 19.34
N ALA A 380 2.03 12.54 20.18
CA ALA A 380 1.10 12.49 21.31
C ALA A 380 -0.33 12.07 20.92
N LEU A 381 -0.77 12.37 19.68
CA LEU A 381 -2.08 11.95 19.17
C LEU A 381 -2.17 10.42 18.98
N GLU A 382 -1.05 9.70 18.93
CA GLU A 382 -1.06 8.23 18.78
C GLU A 382 -1.61 7.52 20.03
N HIS A 383 -1.81 8.23 21.15
CA HIS A 383 -2.34 7.68 22.40
C HIS A 383 -3.88 7.55 22.47
N ALA A 384 -4.61 8.07 21.48
CA ALA A 384 -6.06 7.86 21.37
C ALA A 384 -6.35 6.90 20.21
N GLY A 385 -7.04 5.79 20.48
CA GLY A 385 -7.38 4.74 19.52
C GLY A 385 -8.87 4.70 19.17
N PHE A 386 -9.17 4.26 17.95
CA PHE A 386 -10.52 4.10 17.41
C PHE A 386 -10.59 2.85 16.52
N THR A 387 -11.71 2.14 16.58
CA THR A 387 -12.02 1.03 15.68
C THR A 387 -13.30 1.32 14.93
N PHE A 388 -13.20 1.27 13.60
CA PHE A 388 -14.32 1.43 12.70
C PHE A 388 -14.60 0.12 11.98
N GLU A 389 -15.87 -0.21 11.84
CA GLU A 389 -16.36 -1.27 10.97
C GLU A 389 -16.96 -0.62 9.72
N LEU A 390 -16.63 -1.14 8.53
CA LEU A 390 -16.93 -0.51 7.25
C LEU A 390 -17.55 -1.51 6.28
N LEU A 391 -18.65 -1.11 5.65
CA LEU A 391 -19.25 -1.80 4.52
C LEU A 391 -19.39 -0.83 3.35
N ALA A 392 -18.57 -1.00 2.32
CA ALA A 392 -18.53 -0.13 1.14
C ALA A 392 -17.87 -0.83 -0.05
N ASP A 393 -17.95 -0.22 -1.24
CA ASP A 393 -17.48 -0.81 -2.48
C ASP A 393 -15.98 -1.20 -2.42
N PHE A 394 -15.62 -2.30 -3.10
CA PHE A 394 -14.24 -2.78 -3.17
C PHE A 394 -13.28 -1.72 -3.73
N GLY A 395 -13.75 -0.82 -4.60
CA GLY A 395 -13.00 0.35 -5.06
C GLY A 395 -12.58 1.30 -3.94
N ALA A 396 -13.46 1.56 -2.97
CA ALA A 396 -13.16 2.35 -1.78
C ALA A 396 -12.14 1.65 -0.87
N TYR A 397 -12.32 0.36 -0.59
CA TYR A 397 -11.34 -0.43 0.17
C TYR A 397 -9.95 -0.35 -0.48
N ARG A 398 -9.87 -0.63 -1.79
CA ARG A 398 -8.62 -0.56 -2.57
C ARG A 398 -7.90 0.79 -2.43
N ASP A 399 -8.64 1.88 -2.42
CA ASP A 399 -8.05 3.22 -2.37
C ASP A 399 -7.67 3.63 -0.92
N LEU A 400 -8.39 3.13 0.08
CA LEU A 400 -8.11 3.35 1.51
C LEU A 400 -6.97 2.48 2.04
N GLN A 401 -6.84 1.23 1.58
CA GLN A 401 -5.85 0.24 2.03
C GLN A 401 -4.41 0.76 1.98
N ARG A 402 -4.13 1.76 1.13
CA ARG A 402 -2.84 2.44 1.01
C ARG A 402 -2.37 3.16 2.29
N HIS A 403 -3.22 3.27 3.32
CA HIS A 403 -2.84 3.81 4.63
C HIS A 403 -2.29 2.68 5.51
N ARG A 404 -1.00 2.75 5.85
CA ARG A 404 -0.26 1.61 6.44
C ARG A 404 -0.01 1.73 7.95
N ILE A 405 -0.15 2.93 8.52
CA ILE A 405 -0.01 3.18 9.97
C ILE A 405 -1.37 3.01 10.65
N LEU A 406 -1.97 1.84 10.45
CA LEU A 406 -3.25 1.39 11.01
C LEU A 406 -3.34 -0.13 10.84
N THR A 407 -4.25 -0.76 11.55
CA THR A 407 -4.60 -2.16 11.33
C THR A 407 -5.90 -2.23 10.54
N GLN A 408 -5.97 -3.10 9.54
CA GLN A 408 -7.18 -3.40 8.81
C GLN A 408 -7.18 -4.89 8.49
N GLU A 409 -8.35 -5.51 8.51
CA GLU A 409 -8.57 -6.88 8.07
C GLU A 409 -9.93 -6.93 7.37
N ARG A 410 -10.05 -7.78 6.35
CA ARG A 410 -11.24 -7.83 5.49
C ARG A 410 -11.82 -9.24 5.40
N GLN A 411 -13.11 -9.31 5.14
CA GLN A 411 -13.73 -10.54 4.65
C GLN A 411 -13.35 -10.79 3.17
N ARG A 412 -13.58 -12.01 2.69
CA ARG A 412 -13.46 -12.34 1.25
C ARG A 412 -14.42 -11.47 0.43
N LEU A 413 -14.05 -11.18 -0.81
CA LEU A 413 -14.96 -10.50 -1.74
C LEU A 413 -16.20 -11.36 -1.97
N THR A 414 -17.35 -10.70 -2.04
CA THR A 414 -18.65 -11.35 -2.20
C THR A 414 -19.64 -10.48 -2.94
N CYS A 415 -20.65 -11.11 -3.54
CA CYS A 415 -21.78 -10.43 -4.16
C CYS A 415 -23.00 -10.28 -3.22
N HIS A 416 -22.88 -10.66 -1.94
CA HIS A 416 -24.03 -10.71 -1.01
C HIS A 416 -24.40 -9.36 -0.38
N TYR A 417 -23.45 -8.44 -0.23
CA TYR A 417 -23.69 -7.14 0.42
C TYR A 417 -24.21 -6.03 -0.53
N GLY A 418 -24.71 -6.42 -1.70
CA GLY A 418 -25.08 -5.47 -2.75
C GLY A 418 -23.88 -4.72 -3.33
N TYR A 419 -24.16 -3.71 -4.15
CA TYR A 419 -23.14 -2.94 -4.86
C TYR A 419 -23.49 -1.46 -4.92
N TYR A 420 -22.46 -0.63 -5.06
CA TYR A 420 -22.58 0.80 -5.32
C TYR A 420 -23.01 1.05 -6.76
N MET A 421 -24.11 1.78 -6.96
CA MET A 421 -24.53 2.32 -8.25
C MET A 421 -24.13 3.81 -8.31
N PRO A 422 -23.35 4.23 -9.32
CA PRO A 422 -23.06 5.64 -9.53
C PRO A 422 -24.35 6.45 -9.76
N PRO A 423 -24.56 7.57 -9.04
CA PRO A 423 -25.74 8.43 -9.23
C PRO A 423 -25.90 8.93 -10.67
N GLU A 424 -24.79 9.07 -11.41
CA GLU A 424 -24.79 9.52 -12.81
C GLU A 424 -25.47 8.54 -13.76
N LEU A 425 -25.59 7.26 -13.38
CA LEU A 425 -26.30 6.25 -14.15
C LEU A 425 -27.78 6.16 -13.77
N ALA A 426 -28.16 6.58 -12.57
CA ALA A 426 -29.51 6.41 -12.05
C ALA A 426 -30.55 7.15 -12.91
N GLY A 427 -31.65 6.46 -13.24
CA GLY A 427 -32.72 6.97 -14.09
C GLY A 427 -32.39 7.00 -15.59
N THR A 428 -31.24 6.46 -16.03
CA THR A 428 -30.83 6.43 -17.44
C THR A 428 -30.96 5.03 -18.05
N GLU A 429 -30.91 4.92 -19.38
CA GLU A 429 -30.86 3.60 -20.05
C GLU A 429 -29.58 2.82 -19.70
N MET A 430 -28.48 3.51 -19.36
CA MET A 430 -27.24 2.87 -18.91
C MET A 430 -27.41 2.14 -17.57
N GLU A 431 -28.37 2.54 -16.74
CA GLU A 431 -28.68 1.86 -15.48
C GLU A 431 -29.03 0.39 -15.71
N LYS A 432 -29.85 0.11 -16.72
CA LYS A 432 -30.33 -1.26 -17.01
C LYS A 432 -29.18 -2.18 -17.38
N GLU A 433 -28.29 -1.72 -18.26
CA GLU A 433 -27.11 -2.49 -18.67
C GLU A 433 -26.15 -2.71 -17.50
N TYR A 434 -25.94 -1.68 -16.67
CA TYR A 434 -25.10 -1.81 -15.47
C TYR A 434 -25.66 -2.84 -14.49
N ARG A 435 -26.96 -2.77 -14.16
CA ARG A 435 -27.62 -3.71 -13.24
C ARG A 435 -27.54 -5.14 -13.75
N LYS A 436 -27.83 -5.34 -15.03
CA LYS A 436 -27.75 -6.65 -15.68
C LYS A 436 -26.34 -7.25 -15.57
N ALA A 437 -25.30 -6.45 -15.81
CA ALA A 437 -23.92 -6.91 -15.66
C ALA A 437 -23.58 -7.30 -14.22
N MET A 438 -24.05 -6.53 -13.22
CA MET A 438 -23.89 -6.87 -11.81
C MET A 438 -24.64 -8.17 -11.46
N GLU A 439 -25.90 -8.31 -11.87
CA GLU A 439 -26.71 -9.52 -11.61
C GLU A 439 -26.09 -10.79 -12.21
N LEU A 440 -25.50 -10.70 -13.40
CA LEU A 440 -24.73 -11.79 -14.00
C LEU A 440 -23.52 -12.16 -13.15
N ALA A 441 -22.76 -11.17 -12.68
CA ALA A 441 -21.62 -11.41 -11.80
C ALA A 441 -22.03 -12.05 -10.47
N LYS A 442 -23.15 -11.63 -9.88
CA LYS A 442 -23.72 -12.29 -8.69
C LYS A 442 -24.12 -13.74 -8.99
N THR A 443 -24.79 -13.98 -10.10
CA THR A 443 -25.23 -15.33 -10.50
C THR A 443 -24.03 -16.26 -10.69
N ALA A 444 -22.96 -15.77 -11.31
CA ALA A 444 -21.71 -16.51 -11.44
C ALA A 444 -21.06 -16.77 -10.08
N TYR A 445 -20.95 -15.74 -9.23
CA TYR A 445 -20.40 -15.88 -7.88
C TYR A 445 -21.14 -16.92 -7.04
N ASP A 446 -22.49 -16.87 -7.01
CA ASP A 446 -23.32 -17.78 -6.21
C ASP A 446 -23.19 -19.25 -6.67
N GLN A 447 -22.83 -19.49 -7.93
CA GLN A 447 -22.57 -20.84 -8.44
C GLN A 447 -21.15 -21.33 -8.17
N ILE A 448 -20.15 -20.43 -8.22
CA ILE A 448 -18.73 -20.79 -8.04
C ILE A 448 -18.40 -20.94 -6.56
N ALA A 449 -18.83 -20.00 -5.72
CA ALA A 449 -18.42 -19.86 -4.32
C ALA A 449 -18.66 -21.10 -3.43
N PRO A 450 -19.73 -21.90 -3.61
CA PRO A 450 -19.93 -23.11 -2.81
C PRO A 450 -18.83 -24.18 -2.99
N THR A 451 -18.18 -24.21 -4.16
CA THR A 451 -17.15 -25.20 -4.49
C THR A 451 -15.75 -24.60 -4.45
N LEU A 452 -15.60 -23.36 -4.93
CA LEU A 452 -14.33 -22.65 -5.07
C LEU A 452 -14.43 -21.25 -4.42
N PRO A 453 -14.55 -21.18 -3.07
CA PRO A 453 -14.86 -19.94 -2.36
C PRO A 453 -13.76 -18.87 -2.46
N GLU A 454 -12.50 -19.28 -2.61
CA GLU A 454 -11.40 -18.32 -2.75
C GLU A 454 -11.31 -17.76 -4.16
N GLU A 455 -11.45 -18.61 -5.16
CA GLU A 455 -11.39 -18.28 -6.58
C GLU A 455 -12.62 -17.50 -7.03
N ALA A 456 -13.78 -17.71 -6.40
CA ALA A 456 -15.00 -16.95 -6.69
C ALA A 456 -14.78 -15.43 -6.55
N GLN A 457 -13.83 -14.98 -5.71
CA GLN A 457 -13.50 -13.57 -5.57
C GLN A 457 -13.09 -12.91 -6.90
N TYR A 458 -12.48 -13.66 -7.82
CA TYR A 458 -12.01 -13.14 -9.10
C TYR A 458 -13.15 -12.60 -9.99
N VAL A 459 -14.36 -13.14 -9.88
CA VAL A 459 -15.50 -12.68 -10.70
C VAL A 459 -16.17 -11.42 -10.14
N VAL A 460 -15.89 -11.04 -8.88
CA VAL A 460 -16.60 -9.99 -8.16
C VAL A 460 -16.20 -8.60 -8.69
N PRO A 461 -17.15 -7.80 -9.23
CA PRO A 461 -16.91 -6.43 -9.66
C PRO A 461 -16.54 -5.48 -8.51
N MET A 462 -15.73 -4.46 -8.80
CA MET A 462 -15.31 -3.44 -7.83
C MET A 462 -16.46 -2.67 -7.18
N ALA A 463 -17.65 -2.65 -7.80
CA ALA A 463 -18.84 -2.01 -7.27
C ALA A 463 -19.41 -2.76 -6.05
N TYR A 464 -19.18 -4.07 -5.94
CA TYR A 464 -19.71 -4.84 -4.83
C TYR A 464 -19.08 -4.43 -3.50
N ASN A 465 -19.92 -4.42 -2.47
CA ASN A 465 -19.50 -4.03 -1.14
C ASN A 465 -18.67 -5.12 -0.49
N ILE A 466 -17.59 -4.72 0.15
CA ILE A 466 -16.75 -5.55 0.99
C ILE A 466 -16.88 -5.09 2.44
N HIS A 467 -16.82 -6.06 3.36
CA HIS A 467 -16.87 -5.83 4.80
C HIS A 467 -15.46 -5.92 5.40
N TRP A 468 -15.01 -4.87 6.08
CA TRP A 468 -13.70 -4.81 6.72
C TRP A 468 -13.71 -3.89 7.94
N TYR A 469 -12.70 -3.99 8.80
CA TYR A 469 -12.51 -3.03 9.89
C TYR A 469 -11.22 -2.24 9.72
N ILE A 470 -11.17 -1.06 10.35
CA ILE A 470 -9.96 -0.24 10.52
C ILE A 470 -9.81 0.08 12.00
N HIS A 471 -8.71 -0.38 12.60
CA HIS A 471 -8.25 0.08 13.90
C HIS A 471 -7.09 1.07 13.73
N THR A 472 -7.24 2.29 14.25
CA THR A 472 -6.30 3.39 14.00
C THR A 472 -6.17 4.30 15.22
N ASN A 473 -5.04 5.00 15.31
CA ASN A 473 -4.88 6.08 16.29
C ASN A 473 -5.29 7.44 15.71
N LEU A 474 -5.53 8.44 16.57
CA LEU A 474 -5.98 9.77 16.15
C LEU A 474 -5.06 10.42 15.12
N ARG A 475 -3.74 10.25 15.25
CA ARG A 475 -2.76 10.86 14.35
C ARG A 475 -2.86 10.29 12.93
N ALA A 476 -2.99 8.98 12.81
CA ALA A 476 -3.16 8.28 11.54
C ALA A 476 -4.55 8.53 10.95
N LEU A 477 -5.59 8.55 11.79
CA LEU A 477 -6.96 8.89 11.40
C LEU A 477 -7.04 10.31 10.81
N GLN A 478 -6.52 11.30 11.53
CA GLN A 478 -6.43 12.68 11.06
C GLN A 478 -5.77 12.77 9.68
N TRP A 479 -4.61 12.12 9.53
CA TRP A 479 -3.89 12.12 8.26
C TRP A 479 -4.71 11.48 7.13
N MET A 480 -5.38 10.35 7.41
CA MET A 480 -6.25 9.70 6.44
C MET A 480 -7.40 10.60 6.02
N CYS A 481 -8.17 11.11 6.98
CA CYS A 481 -9.34 11.93 6.72
C CYS A 481 -8.97 13.18 5.93
N GLU A 482 -7.93 13.92 6.34
CA GLU A 482 -7.48 15.13 5.65
C GLU A 482 -6.94 14.87 4.22
N ILE A 483 -6.40 13.68 3.91
CA ILE A 483 -6.03 13.35 2.52
C ILE A 483 -7.24 12.89 1.71
N ARG A 484 -8.05 12.00 2.29
CA ARG A 484 -9.04 11.22 1.56
C ARG A 484 -10.35 11.94 1.38
N SER A 485 -10.63 12.98 2.17
CA SER A 485 -11.80 13.84 1.99
C SER A 485 -11.66 14.87 0.87
N GLN A 486 -10.45 15.12 0.36
CA GLN A 486 -10.17 16.20 -0.59
C GLN A 486 -10.93 16.05 -1.91
N ALA A 487 -11.29 17.15 -2.55
CA ALA A 487 -12.03 17.21 -3.81
C ALA A 487 -11.60 16.20 -4.90
N ALA A 488 -10.29 15.99 -5.10
CA ALA A 488 -9.78 15.04 -6.12
C ALA A 488 -10.04 13.55 -5.78
N GLY A 489 -10.58 13.28 -4.59
CA GLY A 489 -10.92 11.95 -4.12
C GLY A 489 -12.14 11.34 -4.82
N HIS A 490 -12.27 10.02 -4.79
CA HIS A 490 -13.49 9.34 -5.24
C HIS A 490 -14.60 9.59 -4.22
N SER A 491 -15.83 9.80 -4.66
CA SER A 491 -16.97 10.16 -3.80
C SER A 491 -17.17 9.18 -2.63
N THR A 492 -17.09 7.87 -2.89
CA THR A 492 -17.34 6.83 -1.89
C THR A 492 -16.32 6.86 -0.74
N TYR A 493 -15.01 6.85 -1.02
CA TYR A 493 -14.02 6.93 0.05
C TYR A 493 -13.92 8.33 0.68
N ARG A 494 -14.31 9.40 -0.03
CA ARG A 494 -14.41 10.74 0.56
C ARG A 494 -15.47 10.74 1.65
N ARG A 495 -16.64 10.17 1.37
CA ARG A 495 -17.72 10.01 2.35
C ARG A 495 -17.28 9.18 3.54
N ILE A 496 -16.57 8.07 3.33
CA ILE A 496 -16.01 7.26 4.42
C ILE A 496 -15.08 8.11 5.30
N ALA A 497 -14.14 8.84 4.70
CA ALA A 497 -13.20 9.69 5.43
C ALA A 497 -13.89 10.80 6.24
N GLN A 498 -14.93 11.43 5.66
CA GLN A 498 -15.74 12.46 6.32
C GLN A 498 -16.53 11.85 7.49
N GLU A 499 -17.17 10.71 7.28
CA GLU A 499 -17.98 10.01 8.28
C GLU A 499 -17.14 9.54 9.48
N MET A 500 -15.95 8.98 9.23
CA MET A 500 -15.01 8.60 10.28
C MET A 500 -14.62 9.81 11.16
N ALA A 501 -14.37 10.97 10.53
CA ALA A 501 -14.04 12.20 11.26
C ALA A 501 -15.26 12.74 12.02
N ALA A 502 -16.44 12.74 11.40
CA ALA A 502 -17.68 13.21 11.99
C ALA A 502 -18.05 12.41 13.25
N GLN A 503 -18.06 11.08 13.18
CA GLN A 503 -18.38 10.23 14.34
C GLN A 503 -17.38 10.41 15.50
N VAL A 504 -16.10 10.64 15.21
CA VAL A 504 -15.11 10.95 16.26
C VAL A 504 -15.33 12.33 16.87
N CYS A 505 -15.66 13.34 16.06
CA CYS A 505 -15.94 14.69 16.56
C CYS A 505 -17.25 14.73 17.36
N GLU A 506 -18.26 13.97 16.95
CA GLU A 506 -19.52 13.83 17.69
C GLU A 506 -19.27 13.17 19.05
N ARG A 507 -18.48 12.09 19.09
CA ARG A 507 -18.14 11.39 20.33
C ARG A 507 -17.21 12.19 21.25
N PHE A 508 -16.27 12.95 20.66
CA PHE A 508 -15.28 13.74 21.38
C PHE A 508 -15.12 15.13 20.73
N PRO A 509 -15.98 16.11 21.07
CA PRO A 509 -15.97 17.44 20.45
C PRO A 509 -14.63 18.15 20.46
N LEU A 510 -13.84 18.00 21.53
CA LEU A 510 -12.49 18.58 21.62
C LEU A 510 -11.53 18.12 20.50
N LEU A 511 -11.72 16.91 19.96
CA LEU A 511 -10.83 16.38 18.92
C LEU A 511 -11.09 17.02 17.55
N GLN A 512 -12.22 17.73 17.35
CA GLN A 512 -12.51 18.48 16.13
C GLN A 512 -11.39 19.46 15.78
N LYS A 513 -10.69 20.01 16.78
CA LYS A 513 -9.54 20.91 16.61
C LYS A 513 -8.43 20.30 15.76
N PHE A 514 -8.30 18.97 15.71
CA PHE A 514 -7.31 18.28 14.89
C PHE A 514 -7.79 18.02 13.45
N PHE A 515 -9.09 18.06 13.17
CA PHE A 515 -9.66 17.74 11.85
C PHE A 515 -9.92 18.98 10.96
N GLN A 516 -9.23 20.10 11.21
CA GLN A 516 -9.43 21.38 10.51
C GLN A 516 -9.30 21.32 8.98
N PHE A 517 -8.57 20.34 8.43
CA PHE A 517 -8.39 20.18 6.98
C PHE A 517 -9.19 19.01 6.38
N VAL A 518 -10.14 18.46 7.15
CA VAL A 518 -11.16 17.58 6.58
C VAL A 518 -12.10 18.45 5.76
N ASP A 519 -12.27 18.04 4.52
CA ASP A 519 -13.07 18.70 3.51
C ASP A 519 -14.43 18.01 3.46
N TYR A 520 -15.47 18.69 3.95
CA TYR A 520 -16.84 18.18 4.03
C TYR A 520 -17.70 18.56 2.82
N GLU A 521 -17.14 19.28 1.84
CA GLU A 521 -17.90 19.77 0.68
C GLU A 521 -18.13 18.68 -0.38
N GLY A 522 -19.19 18.84 -1.18
CA GLY A 522 -19.48 18.01 -2.35
C GLY A 522 -18.83 18.58 -3.63
N TYR A 523 -18.34 17.71 -4.52
CA TYR A 523 -17.78 18.13 -5.81
C TYR A 523 -18.16 17.17 -6.93
N GLU A 524 -18.60 17.73 -8.07
CA GLU A 524 -18.92 16.95 -9.27
C GLU A 524 -17.67 16.65 -10.11
N LEU A 525 -16.92 17.68 -10.49
CA LEU A 525 -15.63 17.58 -11.19
C LEU A 525 -14.45 17.86 -10.26
N GLY A 526 -14.34 17.09 -9.17
CA GLY A 526 -13.39 17.36 -8.08
C GLY A 526 -11.89 17.42 -8.46
N ARG A 527 -11.52 16.95 -9.66
CA ARG A 527 -10.14 16.99 -10.19
C ARG A 527 -9.81 18.20 -11.07
N LEU A 528 -10.81 18.95 -11.53
CA LEU A 528 -10.62 20.04 -12.49
C LEU A 528 -9.59 21.07 -12.03
N ASN A 529 -9.72 21.56 -10.80
CA ASN A 529 -8.79 22.52 -10.19
C ASN A 529 -7.35 21.96 -10.02
N ALA A 530 -7.19 20.64 -9.92
CA ALA A 530 -5.87 20.02 -9.83
C ALA A 530 -5.20 19.94 -11.21
N GLU A 531 -5.96 19.58 -12.25
CA GLU A 531 -5.47 19.54 -13.62
C GLU A 531 -5.13 20.94 -14.16
N MET A 532 -5.93 21.97 -13.84
CA MET A 532 -5.62 23.36 -14.18
C MET A 532 -4.27 23.80 -13.59
N ARG A 533 -4.05 23.59 -12.29
CA ARG A 533 -2.79 23.91 -11.61
C ARG A 533 -1.59 23.15 -12.16
N LYS A 534 -1.80 21.92 -12.63
CA LYS A 534 -0.75 21.10 -13.25
C LYS A 534 -0.33 21.69 -14.59
N GLU A 535 -1.29 22.09 -15.42
CA GLU A 535 -1.01 22.72 -16.71
C GLU A 535 -0.38 24.10 -16.56
N GLU A 536 -0.85 24.93 -15.63
CA GLU A 536 -0.21 26.21 -15.30
C GLU A 536 1.28 26.01 -14.97
N LYS A 537 1.60 25.02 -14.14
CA LYS A 537 3.00 24.68 -13.82
C LYS A 537 3.78 24.19 -15.03
N LEU A 538 3.19 23.36 -15.89
CA LEU A 538 3.83 22.88 -17.12
C LEU A 538 4.11 24.04 -18.09
N ASN A 539 3.22 25.03 -18.16
CA ASN A 539 3.39 26.22 -18.99
C ASN A 539 4.46 27.17 -18.45
N LEU A 540 4.75 27.11 -17.14
CA LEU A 540 5.81 27.89 -16.49
C LEU A 540 7.20 27.22 -16.55
N LEU A 541 7.29 25.94 -16.93
CA LEU A 541 8.58 25.28 -17.12
C LEU A 541 9.21 25.77 -18.44
N PRO A 542 10.51 26.11 -18.45
CA PRO A 542 11.19 26.45 -19.68
C PRO A 542 11.08 25.25 -20.63
N ARG A 543 10.54 25.48 -21.83
CA ARG A 543 10.60 24.48 -22.89
C ARG A 543 12.07 24.34 -23.25
N ASN A 544 12.69 23.23 -22.84
CA ASN A 544 14.01 22.87 -23.34
C ASN A 544 13.88 22.72 -24.86
N GLY A 545 14.47 23.67 -25.58
CA GLY A 545 14.61 23.65 -27.03
C GLY A 545 15.71 22.71 -27.48
#